data_AF-A0A0E0EE49-F1
#
_entry.id   AF-A0A0E0EE49-F1
#
_cell.length_a   1.000
_cell.length_b   1.000
_cell.length_c   1.000
_cell.angle_alpha   90.00
_cell.angle_beta   90.00
_cell.angle_gamma   90.00
#
_symmetry.space_group_name_H-M   'P 1'
#
loop_
_entity.id
_entity.type
_entity.pdbx_description
1 polymer ?
#
loop_
_entity_poly.entity_id
_entity_poly.type
_entity_poly.pdbx_seq_one_letter_code
_entity_poly.pdbx_strand_id
1 'polypeptide(L)'
;MPKEEMVCDLHSSIREGAYLGGPIWEHILGYWNTSKTKPDKVLFLKYEEVLRDPTKNIEKIAEFIGQPFSDAEKEAGIVESIIELCSFEKMKTSGANSTDSLHIMANEYPHESFFRKGVIGDWVNHVTPEMADSLDKFLSDKFYGSGFTFAE
;
A
#
# COMPACT_ATOMS: atom_id res chain seq x y z
N MET A 1 23.75 -12.39 -3.24
CA MET A 1 22.69 -13.37 -3.52
C MET A 1 22.11 -13.07 -4.90
N PRO A 2 22.01 -14.04 -5.81
CA PRO A 2 21.30 -13.91 -7.08
C PRO A 2 19.85 -13.49 -6.87
N LYS A 3 19.25 -12.84 -7.88
CA LYS A 3 17.87 -12.32 -7.78
C LYS A 3 16.86 -13.45 -7.58
N GLU A 4 17.10 -14.58 -8.22
CA GLU A 4 16.26 -15.76 -8.18
C GLU A 4 16.22 -16.37 -6.76
N GLU A 5 17.37 -16.40 -6.08
CA GLU A 5 17.48 -16.90 -4.70
C GLU A 5 16.74 -15.98 -3.71
N MET A 6 16.85 -14.65 -3.89
CA MET A 6 16.12 -13.66 -3.08
C MET A 6 14.60 -13.76 -3.21
N VAL A 7 14.12 -14.06 -4.42
CA VAL A 7 12.69 -14.18 -4.73
C VAL A 7 12.13 -15.48 -4.16
N CYS A 8 12.88 -16.58 -4.23
CA CYS A 8 12.53 -17.83 -3.57
C CYS A 8 12.44 -17.67 -2.04
N ASP A 9 13.41 -16.99 -1.42
CA ASP A 9 13.42 -16.70 0.02
C ASP A 9 12.22 -15.83 0.44
N LEU A 10 11.88 -14.82 -0.36
CA LEU A 10 10.71 -13.98 -0.11
C LEU A 10 9.41 -14.79 -0.16
N HIS A 11 9.25 -15.66 -1.16
CA HIS A 11 8.06 -16.49 -1.29
C HIS A 11 7.88 -17.44 -0.10
N SER A 12 8.96 -18.06 0.39
CA SER A 12 8.94 -18.89 1.59
C SER A 12 8.63 -18.07 2.84
N SER A 13 9.29 -16.91 3.00
CA SER A 13 9.08 -16.01 4.14
C SER A 13 7.63 -15.53 4.24
N ILE A 14 6.99 -15.21 3.09
CA ILE A 14 5.58 -14.84 3.06
C ILE A 14 4.73 -15.96 3.64
N ARG A 15 4.90 -17.21 3.19
CA ARG A 15 4.10 -18.36 3.63
C ARG A 15 4.32 -18.74 5.09
N GLU A 16 5.53 -18.57 5.58
CA GLU A 16 5.89 -18.85 6.97
C GLU A 16 5.50 -17.70 7.91
N GLY A 17 5.26 -16.50 7.36
CA GLY A 17 5.05 -15.28 8.14
C GLY A 17 6.33 -14.79 8.84
N ALA A 18 7.51 -15.29 8.44
CA ALA A 18 8.78 -15.11 9.12
C ALA A 18 9.48 -13.79 8.75
N TYR A 19 8.80 -12.65 8.92
CA TYR A 19 9.35 -11.32 8.69
C TYR A 19 8.65 -10.28 9.58
N LEU A 20 9.24 -9.09 9.67
CA LEU A 20 8.71 -8.01 10.51
C LEU A 20 7.27 -7.64 10.08
N GLY A 21 6.32 -7.75 11.01
CA GLY A 21 4.91 -7.48 10.74
C GLY A 21 4.14 -8.63 10.06
N GLY A 22 4.76 -9.80 9.88
CA GLY A 22 4.10 -11.01 9.43
C GLY A 22 3.31 -11.75 10.53
N PRO A 23 2.39 -12.66 10.15
CA PRO A 23 2.03 -13.00 8.77
C PRO A 23 1.10 -11.97 8.09
N ILE A 24 1.31 -11.70 6.79
CA ILE A 24 0.59 -10.62 6.08
C ILE A 24 -0.92 -10.84 6.04
N TRP A 25 -1.39 -12.08 5.88
CA TRP A 25 -2.84 -12.35 5.79
C TRP A 25 -3.55 -12.03 7.11
N GLU A 26 -2.95 -12.36 8.26
CA GLU A 26 -3.50 -12.02 9.58
C GLU A 26 -3.50 -10.51 9.80
N HIS A 27 -2.42 -9.84 9.40
CA HIS A 27 -2.34 -8.38 9.47
C HIS A 27 -3.46 -7.72 8.63
N ILE A 28 -3.62 -8.13 7.37
CA ILE A 28 -4.68 -7.62 6.49
C ILE A 28 -6.06 -7.91 7.07
N LEU A 29 -6.34 -9.16 7.43
CA LEU A 29 -7.66 -9.57 7.95
C LEU A 29 -7.98 -8.91 9.28
N GLY A 30 -7.00 -8.68 10.14
CA GLY A 30 -7.17 -7.97 11.40
C GLY A 30 -7.72 -6.56 11.17
N TYR A 31 -7.08 -5.79 10.30
CA TYR A 31 -7.55 -4.44 9.97
C TYR A 31 -8.83 -4.42 9.14
N TRP A 32 -9.02 -5.36 8.21
CA TRP A 32 -10.24 -5.52 7.43
C TRP A 32 -11.47 -5.82 8.32
N ASN A 33 -11.31 -6.73 9.27
CA ASN A 33 -12.39 -7.04 10.21
C ASN A 33 -12.63 -5.87 11.16
N THR A 34 -11.55 -5.20 11.62
CA THR A 34 -11.68 -4.03 12.47
C THR A 34 -12.42 -2.89 11.77
N SER A 35 -12.12 -2.61 10.50
CA SER A 35 -12.81 -1.55 9.73
C SER A 35 -14.31 -1.84 9.55
N LYS A 36 -14.71 -3.11 9.47
CA LYS A 36 -16.14 -3.48 9.44
C LYS A 36 -16.82 -3.27 10.80
N THR A 37 -16.13 -3.58 11.89
CA THR A 37 -16.71 -3.45 13.25
C THR A 37 -16.65 -2.04 13.83
N LYS A 38 -15.69 -1.22 13.38
CA LYS A 38 -15.45 0.15 13.86
C LYS A 38 -15.20 1.10 12.67
N PRO A 39 -16.20 1.28 11.77
CA PRO A 39 -16.02 2.05 10.55
C PRO A 39 -15.76 3.55 10.81
N ASP A 40 -16.07 4.05 12.00
CA ASP A 40 -15.79 5.42 12.46
C ASP A 40 -14.37 5.59 13.05
N LYS A 41 -13.65 4.48 13.27
CA LYS A 41 -12.29 4.47 13.86
C LYS A 41 -11.23 3.92 12.94
N VAL A 42 -11.59 3.08 11.96
CA VAL A 42 -10.65 2.46 11.04
C VAL A 42 -11.16 2.57 9.61
N LEU A 43 -10.46 3.38 8.82
CA LEU A 43 -10.63 3.43 7.38
C LEU A 43 -9.68 2.44 6.72
N PHE A 44 -10.24 1.46 6.01
CA PHE A 44 -9.46 0.52 5.20
C PHE A 44 -9.42 1.00 3.74
N LEU A 45 -8.21 1.12 3.19
CA LEU A 45 -7.94 1.51 1.80
C LEU A 45 -7.03 0.46 1.16
N LYS A 46 -7.17 0.26 -0.16
CA LYS A 46 -6.27 -0.57 -0.95
C LYS A 46 -5.44 0.32 -1.86
N TYR A 47 -4.16 -0.01 -1.99
CA TYR A 47 -3.20 0.80 -2.75
C TYR A 47 -3.63 0.95 -4.22
N GLU A 48 -4.08 -0.13 -4.84
CA GLU A 48 -4.52 -0.16 -6.23
C GLU A 48 -5.76 0.73 -6.45
N GLU A 49 -6.70 0.72 -5.50
CA GLU A 49 -7.91 1.57 -5.56
C GLU A 49 -7.55 3.05 -5.42
N VAL A 50 -6.59 3.39 -4.54
CA VAL A 50 -6.10 4.77 -4.35
C VAL A 50 -5.42 5.28 -5.62
N LEU A 51 -4.60 4.46 -6.28
CA LEU A 51 -3.96 4.87 -7.54
C LEU A 51 -4.96 4.98 -8.70
N ARG A 52 -5.97 4.11 -8.75
CA ARG A 52 -6.97 4.08 -9.83
C ARG A 52 -7.90 5.29 -9.79
N ASP A 53 -8.29 5.73 -8.59
CA ASP A 53 -9.15 6.90 -8.39
C ASP A 53 -8.69 7.70 -7.16
N PRO A 54 -7.65 8.54 -7.31
CA PRO A 54 -7.10 9.32 -6.20
C PRO A 54 -8.11 10.30 -5.63
N THR A 55 -8.93 10.94 -6.47
CA THR A 55 -9.95 11.92 -6.07
C THR A 55 -10.95 11.28 -5.11
N LYS A 56 -11.57 10.17 -5.50
CA LYS A 56 -12.54 9.49 -4.66
C LYS A 56 -11.95 9.04 -3.33
N ASN A 57 -10.71 8.56 -3.33
CA ASN A 57 -10.06 8.08 -2.11
C ASN A 57 -9.65 9.23 -1.18
N ILE A 58 -9.21 10.37 -1.72
CA ILE A 58 -8.91 11.57 -0.94
C ILE A 58 -10.18 12.15 -0.32
N GLU A 59 -11.29 12.21 -1.08
CA GLU A 59 -12.59 12.61 -0.53
C GLU A 59 -13.04 11.66 0.59
N LYS A 60 -12.91 10.35 0.39
CA LYS A 60 -13.21 9.34 1.43
C LYS A 60 -12.36 9.51 2.69
N ILE A 61 -11.07 9.85 2.55
CA ILE A 61 -10.18 10.16 3.68
C ILE A 61 -10.66 11.43 4.39
N ALA A 62 -10.97 12.48 3.64
CA ALA A 62 -11.41 13.77 4.16
C ALA A 62 -12.72 13.64 4.97
N GLU A 63 -13.70 12.89 4.44
CA GLU A 63 -14.93 12.53 5.15
C GLU A 63 -14.62 11.77 6.45
N PHE A 64 -13.73 10.78 6.40
CA PHE A 64 -13.39 9.94 7.55
C PHE A 64 -12.72 10.72 8.68
N ILE A 65 -11.86 11.70 8.38
CA ILE A 65 -11.22 12.55 9.39
C ILE A 65 -12.13 13.71 9.85
N GLY A 66 -13.37 13.78 9.36
CA GLY A 66 -14.34 14.81 9.73
C GLY A 66 -14.08 16.18 9.09
N GLN A 67 -13.43 16.21 7.93
CA GLN A 67 -13.11 17.42 7.16
C GLN A 67 -13.53 17.25 5.68
N PRO A 68 -14.81 16.98 5.37
CA PRO A 68 -15.25 16.82 3.99
C PRO A 68 -15.05 18.13 3.20
N PHE A 69 -14.60 18.02 1.96
CA PHE A 69 -14.45 19.18 1.07
C PHE A 69 -15.80 19.81 0.75
N SER A 70 -15.87 21.13 0.86
CA SER A 70 -16.98 21.94 0.35
C SER A 70 -16.98 22.05 -1.17
N ASP A 71 -18.13 22.35 -1.77
CA ASP A 71 -18.23 22.58 -3.22
C ASP A 71 -17.27 23.68 -3.69
N ALA A 72 -17.12 24.74 -2.89
CA ALA A 72 -16.19 25.83 -3.18
C ALA A 72 -14.71 25.37 -3.20
N GLU A 73 -14.31 24.46 -2.30
CA GLU A 73 -12.94 23.90 -2.29
C GLU A 73 -12.71 22.97 -3.49
N LYS A 74 -13.74 22.20 -3.88
CA LYS A 74 -13.68 21.38 -5.09
C LYS A 74 -13.58 22.25 -6.34
N GLU A 75 -14.42 23.27 -6.47
CA GLU A 75 -14.39 24.23 -7.57
C GLU A 75 -13.07 25.02 -7.62
N ALA A 76 -12.45 25.29 -6.46
CA ALA A 76 -11.15 25.94 -6.35
C ALA A 76 -9.96 25.02 -6.68
N GLY A 77 -10.19 23.73 -6.96
CA GLY A 77 -9.13 22.80 -7.35
C GLY A 77 -8.26 22.32 -6.17
N ILE A 78 -8.77 22.38 -4.94
CA ILE A 78 -8.01 22.00 -3.74
C ILE A 78 -7.72 20.50 -3.73
N VAL A 79 -8.66 19.67 -4.18
CA VAL A 79 -8.51 18.21 -4.24
C VAL A 79 -7.39 17.84 -5.20
N GLU A 80 -7.38 18.43 -6.39
CA GLU A 80 -6.35 18.24 -7.42
C GLU A 80 -4.99 18.71 -6.92
N SER A 81 -4.93 19.82 -6.20
CA SER A 81 -3.70 20.36 -5.62
C SER A 81 -3.09 19.40 -4.58
N ILE A 82 -3.93 18.79 -3.74
CA ILE A 82 -3.49 17.76 -2.76
C ILE A 82 -2.97 16.53 -3.49
N ILE A 83 -3.70 16.05 -4.52
CA ILE A 83 -3.28 14.89 -5.31
C ILE A 83 -1.94 15.15 -6.00
N GLU A 84 -1.74 16.34 -6.58
CA GLU A 84 -0.47 16.72 -7.19
C GLU A 84 0.64 16.71 -6.14
N LEU A 85 0.44 17.40 -5.01
CA LEU A 85 1.44 17.52 -3.95
C LEU A 85 1.86 16.15 -3.39
N CYS A 86 0.90 15.24 -3.20
CA CYS A 86 1.11 13.88 -2.71
C CYS A 86 1.39 12.86 -3.83
N SER A 87 1.59 13.30 -5.08
CA SER A 87 1.92 12.40 -6.17
C SER A 87 3.29 11.75 -5.97
N PHE A 88 3.47 10.55 -6.52
CA PHE A 88 4.73 9.81 -6.41
C PHE A 88 5.94 10.64 -6.88
N GLU A 89 5.82 11.33 -8.02
CA GLU A 89 6.89 12.15 -8.57
C GLU A 89 7.22 13.36 -7.69
N LYS A 90 6.21 14.04 -7.13
CA LYS A 90 6.44 15.16 -6.21
C LYS A 90 7.06 14.70 -4.90
N MET A 91 6.58 13.62 -4.29
CA MET A 91 7.16 13.09 -3.05
C MET A 91 8.58 12.54 -3.22
N LYS A 92 8.83 11.88 -4.37
CA LYS A 92 10.17 11.37 -4.71
C LYS A 92 11.17 12.51 -4.85
N THR A 93 10.77 13.62 -5.49
CA THR A 93 11.64 14.78 -5.72
C THR A 93 11.71 15.73 -4.53
N SER A 94 10.67 15.81 -3.68
CA SER A 94 10.61 16.76 -2.56
C SER A 94 11.65 16.49 -1.48
N GLY A 95 11.99 15.21 -1.22
CA GLY A 95 13.06 14.86 -0.29
C GLY A 95 14.43 14.65 -0.92
N ALA A 96 14.57 14.83 -2.25
CA ALA A 96 15.89 14.87 -2.89
C ALA A 96 16.73 16.09 -2.43
N ASN A 97 16.06 17.09 -1.84
CA ASN A 97 16.70 18.28 -1.24
C ASN A 97 16.85 18.21 0.29
N SER A 98 16.28 17.19 0.95
CA SER A 98 16.44 16.96 2.39
C SER A 98 17.56 15.94 2.61
N THR A 99 18.60 16.31 3.35
CA THR A 99 19.65 15.40 3.84
C THR A 99 19.14 14.41 4.89
N ASP A 100 17.83 14.30 5.06
CA ASP A 100 17.19 13.59 6.15
C ASP A 100 17.04 12.12 5.77
N SER A 101 17.97 11.32 6.26
CA SER A 101 17.82 9.88 6.31
C SER A 101 16.84 9.50 7.40
N LEU A 102 15.93 8.58 7.08
CA LEU A 102 15.01 8.06 8.10
C LEU A 102 15.68 6.86 8.78
N HIS A 103 15.76 6.92 10.10
CA HIS A 103 16.21 5.80 10.91
C HIS A 103 15.03 4.86 11.16
N ILE A 104 15.08 3.65 10.59
CA ILE A 104 14.11 2.59 10.88
C ILE A 104 14.84 1.52 11.68
N MET A 105 14.42 1.37 12.94
CA MET A 105 15.11 0.56 13.94
C MET A 105 16.58 1.01 14.10
N ALA A 106 17.54 0.14 13.80
CA ALA A 106 18.97 0.41 13.91
C ALA A 106 19.62 0.85 12.59
N ASN A 107 18.86 0.94 11.50
CA ASN A 107 19.39 1.19 10.16
C ASN A 107 18.96 2.56 9.63
N GLU A 108 19.88 3.19 8.93
CA GLU A 108 19.69 4.46 8.23
C GLU A 108 19.29 4.18 6.77
N TYR A 109 18.19 4.78 6.31
CA TYR A 109 17.72 4.65 4.93
C TYR A 109 17.68 6.02 4.26
N PRO A 110 18.36 6.20 3.11
CA PRO A 110 18.30 7.45 2.37
C PRO A 110 16.90 7.66 1.78
N HIS A 111 16.46 8.91 1.62
CA HIS A 111 15.12 9.27 1.11
C HIS A 111 14.72 8.51 -0.16
N GLU A 112 15.66 8.38 -1.12
CA GLU A 112 15.43 7.66 -2.37
C GLU A 112 15.05 6.18 -2.20
N SER A 113 15.43 5.55 -1.09
CA SER A 113 15.08 4.16 -0.79
C SER A 113 13.58 3.95 -0.58
N PHE A 114 12.84 5.01 -0.21
CA PHE A 114 11.39 4.97 -0.03
C PHE A 114 10.61 5.02 -1.35
N PHE A 115 11.24 5.46 -2.45
CA PHE A 115 10.55 5.75 -3.73
C PHE A 115 11.14 4.95 -4.89
N ARG A 116 10.70 3.69 -5.04
CA ARG A 116 11.20 2.78 -6.10
C ARG A 116 10.57 3.02 -7.47
N LYS A 117 9.30 2.62 -7.66
CA LYS A 117 8.57 2.75 -8.94
C LYS A 117 7.15 3.33 -8.81
N GLY A 118 6.43 3.05 -7.72
CA GLY A 118 5.08 3.59 -7.51
C GLY A 118 4.03 3.10 -8.52
N VAL A 119 4.16 1.87 -9.04
CA VAL A 119 3.25 1.31 -10.05
C VAL A 119 2.66 -0.02 -9.62
N ILE A 120 1.45 -0.30 -10.12
CA ILE A 120 0.76 -1.58 -9.95
C ILE A 120 1.33 -2.61 -10.92
N GLY A 121 1.45 -3.87 -10.49
CA GLY A 121 1.78 -4.98 -11.38
C GLY A 121 3.26 -5.19 -11.66
N ASP A 122 4.18 -4.43 -11.03
CA ASP A 122 5.62 -4.62 -11.26
C ASP A 122 6.15 -6.01 -10.85
N TRP A 123 5.37 -6.79 -10.08
CA TRP A 123 5.72 -8.13 -9.66
C TRP A 123 6.05 -9.06 -10.83
N VAL A 124 5.43 -8.87 -12.00
CA VAL A 124 5.68 -9.68 -13.22
C VAL A 124 7.13 -9.63 -13.69
N ASN A 125 7.88 -8.60 -13.29
CA ASN A 125 9.29 -8.44 -13.62
C ASN A 125 10.22 -9.15 -12.63
N HIS A 126 9.70 -9.70 -11.52
CA HIS A 126 10.50 -10.25 -10.44
C HIS A 126 10.15 -11.70 -10.08
N VAL A 127 8.91 -12.13 -10.28
CA VAL A 127 8.47 -13.50 -9.94
C VAL A 127 7.96 -14.25 -11.17
N THR A 128 8.13 -15.58 -11.20
CA THR A 128 7.60 -16.40 -12.28
C THR A 128 6.09 -16.56 -12.17
N PRO A 129 5.37 -16.85 -13.28
CA PRO A 129 3.93 -17.11 -13.24
C PRO A 129 3.56 -18.23 -12.26
N GLU A 130 4.36 -19.28 -12.17
CA GLU A 130 4.11 -20.41 -11.26
C GLU A 130 4.19 -19.97 -9.79
N MET A 131 5.15 -19.10 -9.44
CA MET A 131 5.28 -18.56 -8.09
C MET A 131 4.12 -17.65 -7.73
N ALA A 132 3.70 -16.78 -8.67
CA ALA A 132 2.56 -15.90 -8.51
C ALA A 132 1.27 -16.69 -8.30
N ASP A 133 0.96 -17.64 -9.20
CA ASP A 133 -0.20 -18.52 -9.10
C ASP A 133 -0.23 -19.29 -7.77
N SER A 134 0.94 -19.76 -7.34
CA SER A 134 1.07 -20.51 -6.09
C SER A 134 0.79 -19.63 -4.87
N LEU A 135 1.24 -18.37 -4.88
CA LEU A 135 0.98 -17.41 -3.82
C LEU A 135 -0.47 -16.93 -3.81
N ASP A 136 -1.06 -16.69 -4.98
CA ASP A 136 -2.46 -16.27 -5.13
C ASP A 136 -3.41 -17.34 -4.57
N LYS A 137 -3.16 -18.62 -4.88
CA LYS A 137 -3.91 -19.75 -4.30
C LYS A 137 -3.78 -19.78 -2.78
N PHE A 138 -2.54 -19.68 -2.28
CA PHE A 138 -2.28 -19.69 -0.84
C PHE A 138 -3.01 -18.55 -0.11
N LEU A 139 -2.94 -17.32 -0.62
CA LEU A 139 -3.62 -16.17 -0.02
C LEU A 139 -5.15 -16.26 -0.15
N SER A 140 -5.65 -16.75 -1.29
CA SER A 140 -7.09 -16.98 -1.49
C SER A 140 -7.65 -17.95 -0.44
N ASP A 141 -6.93 -19.03 -0.14
CA ASP A 141 -7.31 -19.97 0.91
C ASP A 141 -7.32 -19.29 2.30
N LYS A 142 -6.35 -18.42 2.60
CA LYS A 142 -6.31 -17.67 3.85
C LYS A 142 -7.43 -16.65 3.99
N PHE A 143 -7.87 -16.05 2.88
CA PHE A 143 -8.94 -15.06 2.86
C PHE A 143 -10.33 -15.65 2.68
N TYR A 144 -10.44 -16.95 2.43
CA TYR A 144 -11.70 -17.63 2.24
C TYR A 144 -12.67 -17.37 3.41
N GLY A 145 -13.91 -16.98 3.08
CA GLY A 145 -14.96 -16.67 4.06
C GLY A 145 -14.83 -15.33 4.79
N SER A 146 -13.73 -14.57 4.60
CA SER A 146 -13.56 -13.25 5.26
C SER A 146 -14.33 -12.10 4.59
N GLY A 147 -14.75 -12.32 3.34
CA GLY A 147 -15.30 -11.29 2.45
C GLY A 147 -14.25 -10.29 1.94
N PHE A 148 -12.96 -10.49 2.24
CA PHE A 148 -11.88 -9.70 1.67
C PHE A 148 -11.45 -10.27 0.32
N THR A 149 -11.25 -9.39 -0.65
CA THR A 149 -10.59 -9.67 -1.93
C THR A 149 -9.65 -8.52 -2.28
N PHE A 150 -8.55 -8.82 -2.95
CA PHE A 150 -7.82 -7.78 -3.67
C PHE A 150 -8.73 -7.22 -4.77
N ALA A 151 -8.60 -5.93 -5.06
CA ALA A 151 -9.42 -5.30 -6.09
C ALA A 151 -9.16 -5.97 -7.45
N GLU A 152 -10.22 -6.24 -8.21
CA GLU A 152 -10.14 -6.57 -9.65
C GLU A 152 -9.60 -5.37 -10.45
#